data_AF-A0ABD0N6T0-F1
#
_entry.id   AF-A0ABD0N6T0-F1
#
_cell.length_a   1.000
_cell.length_b   1.000
_cell.length_c   1.000
_cell.angle_alpha   90.00
_cell.angle_beta   90.00
_cell.angle_gamma   90.00
#
_symmetry.space_group_name_H-M   'P 1'
#
loop_
_entity.id
_entity.type
_entity.pdbx_description
1 polymer ?
#
loop_
_entity_poly.entity_id
_entity_poly.type
_entity_poly.pdbx_seq_one_letter_code
_entity_poly.pdbx_strand_id
1 'polypeptide(L)'
;TRWPGLLPDAYLTYRLYDLPPHSTPIIQCCVDPVFDDSASYPLAVTTDVLEYLNVGNLHLTFIWRRHQSHYEPLQQADQSE
;
A
#
# COMPACT_ATOMS: atom_id res chain seq x y z
N THR A 1 -29.74 -5.02 -2.19
CA THR A 1 -28.69 -4.28 -1.46
C THR A 1 -28.12 -5.19 -0.38
N ARG A 2 -27.05 -5.92 -0.71
CA ARG A 2 -26.52 -6.98 0.13
C ARG A 2 -25.40 -6.37 1.01
N TRP A 3 -25.68 -6.17 2.30
CA TRP A 3 -24.86 -5.55 3.36
C TRP A 3 -24.97 -4.03 3.55
N PRO A 4 -26.06 -3.51 4.13
CA PRO A 4 -26.08 -2.16 4.69
C PRO A 4 -25.28 -2.15 6.00
N GLY A 5 -24.12 -1.49 6.02
CA GLY A 5 -23.37 -1.22 7.26
C GLY A 5 -21.96 -1.83 7.40
N LEU A 6 -21.47 -2.62 6.43
CA LEU A 6 -20.08 -3.11 6.47
C LEU A 6 -19.14 -2.10 5.81
N LEU A 7 -18.17 -1.62 6.56
CA LEU A 7 -17.16 -0.68 6.06
C LEU A 7 -16.14 -1.41 5.17
N PRO A 8 -15.65 -0.78 4.09
CA PRO A 8 -14.59 -1.35 3.27
C PRO A 8 -13.27 -1.47 4.05
N ASP A 9 -12.43 -2.40 3.61
CA ASP A 9 -11.03 -2.48 4.04
C ASP A 9 -10.24 -1.37 3.33
N ALA A 10 -9.32 -0.75 4.04
CA ALA A 10 -8.56 0.40 3.57
C ALA A 10 -7.06 0.10 3.58
N TYR A 11 -6.38 0.49 2.51
CA TYR A 11 -4.92 0.54 2.45
C TYR A 11 -4.48 1.65 1.50
N LEU A 12 -3.27 2.15 1.72
CA LEU A 12 -2.64 3.15 0.88
C LEU A 12 -1.48 2.50 0.14
N THR A 13 -1.32 2.87 -1.12
CA THR A 13 -0.10 2.57 -1.88
C THR A 13 0.54 3.88 -2.29
N TYR A 14 1.86 3.98 -2.09
CA TYR A 14 2.64 5.14 -2.53
C TYR A 14 3.96 4.70 -3.14
N ARG A 15 4.49 5.54 -4.03
CA ARG A 15 5.77 5.30 -4.71
C ARG A 15 6.66 6.53 -4.59
N LEU A 16 7.85 6.33 -4.07
CA LEU A 16 8.89 7.35 -4.00
C LEU A 16 9.85 7.17 -5.19
N TYR A 17 9.95 8.16 -6.06
CA TYR A 17 10.86 8.14 -7.21
C TYR A 17 10.70 6.85 -8.07
N ASP A 18 11.79 6.19 -8.44
CA ASP A 18 11.84 4.94 -9.22
C ASP A 18 11.79 3.65 -8.36
N LEU A 19 11.58 3.78 -7.04
CA LEU A 19 11.55 2.65 -6.12
C LEU A 19 10.29 1.79 -6.29
N PRO A 20 10.31 0.52 -5.82
CA PRO A 20 9.10 -0.31 -5.78
C PRO A 20 7.96 0.38 -5.01
N PRO A 21 6.70 0.22 -5.44
CA PRO A 21 5.56 0.77 -4.72
C PRO A 21 5.43 0.13 -3.34
N HIS A 22 5.23 0.96 -2.32
CA HIS A 22 5.00 0.54 -0.94
C HIS A 22 3.52 0.48 -0.67
N SER A 23 3.08 -0.54 0.07
CA SER A 23 1.68 -0.66 0.51
C SER A 23 1.63 -0.71 2.03
N THR A 24 0.75 0.11 2.60
CA THR A 24 0.50 0.09 4.04
C THR A 24 -0.20 -1.22 4.44
N PRO A 25 -0.15 -1.60 5.72
CA PRO A 25 -1.03 -2.62 6.26
C PRO A 25 -2.51 -2.32 5.94
N ILE A 26 -3.29 -3.39 5.71
CA ILE A 26 -4.72 -3.27 5.46
C ILE A 26 -5.44 -3.06 6.80
N ILE A 27 -6.18 -1.96 6.92
CA ILE A 27 -7.06 -1.69 8.05
C ILE A 27 -8.45 -2.17 7.67
N GLN A 28 -8.96 -3.16 8.40
CA GLN A 28 -10.27 -3.75 8.11
C GLN A 28 -11.41 -2.90 8.65
N CYS A 29 -12.48 -2.76 7.85
CA CYS A 29 -13.76 -2.21 8.29
C CYS A 29 -13.67 -0.88 9.08
N CYS A 30 -12.92 0.11 8.61
CA CYS A 30 -12.72 1.39 9.30
C CYS A 30 -13.30 2.60 8.52
N VAL A 31 -13.94 3.54 9.22
CA VAL A 31 -14.49 4.78 8.63
C VAL A 31 -13.39 5.82 8.40
N ASP A 32 -12.39 5.86 9.28
CA ASP A 32 -11.30 6.84 9.27
C ASP A 32 -9.96 6.14 9.60
N PRO A 33 -9.37 5.44 8.62
CA PRO A 33 -8.17 4.62 8.84
C PRO A 33 -6.93 5.49 9.08
N VAL A 34 -6.28 5.29 10.22
CA VAL A 34 -4.95 5.86 10.52
C VAL A 34 -3.90 4.80 10.27
N PHE A 35 -3.09 4.98 9.21
CA PHE A 35 -2.12 3.96 8.77
C PHE A 35 -0.84 3.89 9.60
N ASP A 36 -0.42 5.00 10.22
CA ASP A 36 0.82 5.14 11.01
C ASP A 36 2.06 4.45 10.38
N ASP A 37 2.12 4.46 9.04
CA ASP A 37 3.13 3.74 8.28
C ASP A 37 4.34 4.62 8.02
N SER A 38 5.53 4.05 8.22
CA SER A 38 6.79 4.73 7.93
C SER A 38 7.74 3.79 7.19
N ALA A 39 8.25 4.27 6.06
CA ALA A 39 9.21 3.53 5.24
C ALA A 39 10.45 4.40 4.99
N SER A 40 11.63 3.79 5.15
CA SER A 40 12.92 4.43 4.90
C SER A 40 13.65 3.67 3.80
N TYR A 41 14.13 4.40 2.79
CA TYR A 41 14.82 3.82 1.63
C TYR A 41 16.25 4.35 1.54
N PRO A 42 17.26 3.47 1.38
CA PRO A 42 18.61 3.92 1.07
C PRO A 42 18.61 4.41 -0.39
N LEU A 43 18.53 5.73 -0.58
CA LEU A 43 18.57 6.37 -1.88
C LEU A 43 19.81 7.25 -2.00
N ALA A 44 20.57 7.08 -3.09
CA ALA A 44 21.70 7.95 -3.38
C ALA A 44 21.20 9.36 -3.74
N VAL A 45 21.80 10.39 -3.14
CA VAL A 45 21.45 11.79 -3.44
C VAL A 45 22.12 12.19 -4.75
N THR A 46 21.45 11.92 -5.86
CA THR A 46 21.85 12.36 -7.21
C THR A 46 21.14 13.64 -7.59
N THR A 47 21.62 14.32 -8.63
CA THR A 47 20.99 15.54 -9.17
C THR A 47 19.53 15.29 -9.58
N ASP A 48 19.23 14.14 -10.18
CA ASP A 48 17.87 13.77 -10.61
C ASP A 48 16.93 13.57 -9.40
N VAL A 49 17.44 12.96 -8.32
CA VAL A 49 16.68 12.80 -7.07
C VAL A 49 16.44 14.15 -6.40
N LEU A 50 17.44 15.04 -6.40
CA LEU A 50 17.30 16.40 -5.86
C LEU A 50 16.29 17.23 -6.64
N GLU A 51 16.29 17.13 -7.97
CA GLU A 51 15.31 17.80 -8.83
C GLU A 51 13.90 17.22 -8.61
N TYR A 52 13.78 15.89 -8.53
CA TYR A 52 12.53 15.24 -8.14
C TYR A 52 12.04 15.69 -6.77
N LEU A 53 12.90 15.87 -5.76
CA LEU A 53 12.47 16.35 -4.45
C LEU A 53 12.12 17.83 -4.44
N ASN A 54 12.77 18.64 -5.29
CA ASN A 54 12.55 20.09 -5.36
C ASN A 54 11.28 20.46 -6.16
N VAL A 55 10.91 19.64 -7.14
CA VAL A 55 9.73 19.85 -8.01
C VAL A 55 8.58 18.90 -7.67
N GLY A 56 8.86 17.79 -6.99
CA GLY A 56 8.04 16.59 -7.02
C GLY A 56 6.75 16.65 -6.22
N ASN A 57 5.76 15.97 -6.78
CA ASN A 57 4.56 15.54 -6.08
C ASN A 57 4.73 14.06 -5.71
N LEU A 58 4.45 13.71 -4.45
CA LEU A 58 4.31 12.31 -4.06
C LEU A 58 2.96 11.79 -4.54
N HIS A 59 2.96 10.72 -5.34
CA HIS A 59 1.72 10.10 -5.78
C HIS A 59 1.21 9.12 -4.70
N LEU A 60 0.10 9.48 -4.08
CA LEU A 60 -0.61 8.67 -3.10
C LEU A 60 -1.87 8.10 -3.75
N THR A 61 -2.03 6.78 -3.74
CA THR A 61 -3.25 6.12 -4.23
C THR A 61 -3.95 5.43 -3.07
N PHE A 62 -5.11 5.96 -2.68
CA PHE A 62 -5.99 5.34 -1.70
C PHE A 62 -6.82 4.24 -2.34
N ILE A 63 -6.78 3.03 -1.78
CA ILE A 63 -7.57 1.91 -2.28
C ILE A 63 -8.53 1.45 -1.18
N TRP A 64 -9.82 1.54 -1.51
CA TRP A 64 -10.91 0.97 -0.71
C TRP A 64 -11.25 -0.41 -1.29
N ARG A 65 -10.78 -1.48 -0.65
CA ARG A 65 -11.19 -2.84 -1.04
C ARG A 65 -12.43 -3.24 -0.24
N ARG A 66 -13.52 -3.55 -0.93
CA ARG A 66 -14.70 -4.16 -0.27
C ARG A 66 -14.31 -5.58 0.15
N HIS A 67 -14.46 -5.90 1.44
CA HIS A 67 -14.17 -7.20 2.02
C HIS A 67 -14.81 -8.33 1.18
N GLN A 68 -13.99 -9.11 0.49
CA GLN A 68 -14.40 -10.32 -0.21
C GLN A 68 -13.77 -11.49 0.52
N SER A 69 -14.57 -12.16 1.35
CA SER A 69 -14.17 -13.36 2.07
C SER A 69 -13.94 -14.50 1.08
N HIS A 70 -12.74 -14.58 0.50
CA HIS A 70 -12.19 -15.80 -0.08
C HIS A 70 -10.66 -15.75 0.01
N TYR A 71 -10.13 -16.24 1.12
CA TYR A 71 -8.70 -16.56 1.23
C TYR A 71 -8.45 -17.82 0.39
N GLU A 72 -7.83 -17.71 -0.78
CA GLU A 72 -7.07 -18.84 -1.32
C GLU A 72 -5.72 -18.89 -0.59
N PRO A 73 -5.39 -19.97 0.14
CA PRO A 73 -4.04 -20.17 0.60
C PRO A 73 -3.15 -20.36 -0.63
N LEU A 74 -2.11 -19.53 -0.75
CA LEU A 74 -1.00 -19.81 -1.66
C LEU A 74 -0.42 -21.14 -1.21
N GLN A 75 -0.73 -22.21 -1.95
CA GLN A 75 -0.11 -23.51 -1.82
C GLN A 75 1.39 -23.27 -2.01
N GLN A 76 2.12 -23.22 -0.90
CA GLN A 76 3.55 -23.19 -0.86
C GLN A 76 3.97 -24.52 -1.49
N ALA A 77 4.23 -24.49 -2.80
CA ALA A 77 4.74 -25.62 -3.54
C ALA A 77 6.14 -25.90 -2.99
N ASP A 78 6.17 -26.80 -2.02
CA ASP A 78 7.08 -27.94 -1.98
C ASP A 78 8.46 -27.63 -2.56
N GLN A 79 9.28 -26.95 -1.75
CA GLN A 79 10.72 -27.18 -1.77
C GLN A 79 11.00 -28.31 -0.78
N SER A 80 10.85 -29.55 -1.25
CA SER A 80 11.41 -30.74 -0.62
C SER A 80 12.13 -31.56 -1.69
N GLU A 81 13.41 -31.82 -1.40
CA GLU A 81 14.42 -32.62 -2.12
C GLU A 81 15.09 -32.06 -3.38
#